data_AF-A0A358Q1T8-F1
#
_entry.id   AF-A0A358Q1T8-F1
#
_cell.length_a   1.000
_cell.length_b   1.000
_cell.length_c   1.000
_cell.angle_alpha   90.00
_cell.angle_beta   90.00
_cell.angle_gamma   90.00
#
_symmetry.space_group_name_H-M   'P 1'
#
loop_
_entity.id
_entity.type
_entity.pdbx_description
1 polymer ?
#
loop_
_entity_poly.entity_id
_entity_poly.type
_entity_poly.pdbx_seq_one_letter_code
_entity_poly.pdbx_strand_id
1 'polypeptide(L)'
;MESKTGKVKNLSRRSFLKFFGGASLAGVSLNLAGCGQPITAEKAVGGNGWMPTQYNEPGSWPTNVRGRVPIDPANPSIIRDDQKCILCGQCIEVCEKIQSVFGNYELPIKSEIVCVNCGQCIQWCPSGAISERDDINKVLKAIADPNITVVVQTAPATRIGLGEEFGMPIGTNVQGKQVAALRKLGFDVIFDTNFTADLTIMEEGTELVKRVKGELHHPTPQFTSCCPGWVKFVEYFYPDLIPNLSTAKSPQQMEGTLMKTYYAEKQNVDPKKIFSVAIMPCTAKKFECQRPEMTSARKELNDSNVTPDVDVVLTTKELARMIKRAGIDFTSLPDDEYDQLMGTGTGAGAIFGTTGGVMEAAARSAYYLITGQQPPASLWELTPVRGMEGVKEAAVNIPGFGSVKVAVISGLANARKVMDQIRAGNAPWVFIEVMACPGGCQYGGGQPRASSPPSDEVRNRRAASLYKIDTNAKLRNSHDNPQIKQVYADFLTAPMSEKAEELLHTHYISRAEALVAKKSERNLY
;
A
#
# COMPACT_ATOMS: atom_id res chain seq x y z
N MET A 1 -21.41 -22.21 -62.70
CA MET A 1 -22.43 -21.42 -63.42
C MET A 1 -23.05 -20.48 -62.41
N GLU A 2 -23.03 -19.16 -62.47
CA GLU A 2 -22.51 -18.15 -63.41
C GLU A 2 -22.31 -16.87 -62.57
N SER A 3 -21.22 -16.17 -62.83
CA SER A 3 -20.91 -14.85 -62.28
C SER A 3 -21.84 -13.78 -62.82
N LYS A 4 -22.35 -12.88 -61.98
CA LYS A 4 -22.89 -11.58 -62.42
C LYS A 4 -21.98 -10.44 -61.98
N THR A 5 -21.06 -10.09 -62.88
CA THR A 5 -20.30 -8.85 -62.93
C THR A 5 -21.24 -7.65 -63.09
N GLY A 6 -21.31 -6.79 -62.05
CA GLY A 6 -21.98 -5.49 -62.10
C GLY A 6 -21.02 -4.39 -62.60
N LYS A 7 -21.38 -3.77 -63.72
CA LYS A 7 -20.66 -2.67 -64.39
C LYS A 7 -20.47 -1.45 -63.47
N VAL A 8 -19.23 -0.97 -63.35
CA VAL A 8 -18.93 0.35 -62.76
C VAL A 8 -19.35 1.44 -63.75
N LYS A 9 -20.32 2.29 -63.37
CA LYS A 9 -20.65 3.51 -64.12
C LYS A 9 -19.73 4.65 -63.66
N ASN A 10 -18.91 5.15 -64.57
CA ASN A 10 -18.14 6.38 -64.34
C ASN A 10 -19.08 7.59 -64.23
N LEU A 11 -19.11 8.21 -63.05
CA LEU A 11 -19.82 9.47 -62.82
C LEU A 11 -19.00 10.62 -63.42
N SER A 12 -19.60 11.33 -64.38
CA SER A 12 -18.97 12.54 -64.94
C SER A 12 -19.02 13.70 -63.94
N ARG A 13 -18.02 14.59 -63.99
CA ARG A 13 -17.90 15.79 -63.13
C ARG A 13 -19.17 16.68 -63.12
N ARG A 14 -19.99 16.64 -64.17
CA ARG A 14 -21.27 17.37 -64.24
C ARG A 14 -22.39 16.75 -63.40
N SER A 15 -22.35 15.44 -63.14
CA SER A 15 -23.36 14.76 -62.32
C SER A 15 -23.14 14.97 -60.81
N PHE A 16 -21.88 15.15 -60.40
CA PHE A 16 -21.51 15.46 -59.02
C PHE A 16 -21.96 16.88 -58.60
N LEU A 17 -21.80 17.86 -59.49
CA LEU A 17 -22.18 19.26 -59.22
C LEU A 17 -23.71 19.48 -59.20
N LYS A 18 -24.51 18.60 -59.81
CA LYS A 18 -25.97 18.63 -59.68
C LYS A 18 -26.49 18.08 -58.35
N PHE A 19 -25.70 17.28 -57.63
CA PHE A 19 -26.09 16.74 -56.32
C PHE A 19 -25.97 17.79 -55.20
N PHE A 20 -25.11 18.80 -55.38
CA PHE A 20 -24.96 19.91 -54.42
C PHE A 20 -25.84 21.13 -54.70
N GLY A 21 -26.42 21.23 -55.91
CA GLY A 21 -27.16 22.43 -56.36
C GLY A 21 -28.67 22.42 -56.10
N GLY A 22 -29.21 21.47 -55.33
CA GLY A 22 -30.66 21.19 -55.30
C GLY A 22 -31.27 20.93 -53.92
N ALA A 23 -30.74 21.53 -52.85
CA ALA A 23 -31.42 21.52 -51.55
C ALA A 23 -32.23 22.81 -51.37
N SER A 24 -33.47 22.79 -51.87
CA SER A 24 -34.48 23.83 -51.68
C SER A 24 -35.00 23.88 -50.25
N LEU A 25 -34.79 25.02 -49.57
CA LEU A 25 -35.69 25.79 -48.68
C LEU A 25 -36.52 25.12 -47.55
N ALA A 26 -36.45 23.81 -47.30
CA ALA A 26 -37.10 23.17 -46.14
C ALA A 26 -36.11 22.71 -45.04
N GLY A 27 -34.80 22.87 -45.25
CA GLY A 27 -33.76 22.49 -44.29
C GLY A 27 -33.22 23.62 -43.41
N VAL A 28 -33.74 24.84 -43.53
CA VAL A 28 -33.18 26.05 -42.88
C VAL A 28 -33.95 26.49 -41.63
N SER A 29 -35.11 25.90 -41.33
CA SER A 29 -35.96 26.31 -40.19
C SER A 29 -35.79 25.50 -38.90
N LEU A 30 -34.84 24.55 -38.81
CA LEU A 30 -34.59 23.77 -37.59
C LEU A 30 -33.29 24.13 -36.83
N ASN A 31 -32.60 25.22 -37.21
CA ASN A 31 -31.40 25.72 -36.50
C ASN A 31 -31.55 27.14 -35.92
N LEU A 32 -32.77 27.66 -35.76
CA LEU A 32 -33.03 29.02 -35.27
C LEU A 32 -33.55 29.06 -33.82
N ALA A 33 -32.94 28.28 -32.92
CA ALA A 33 -33.03 28.51 -31.48
C ALA A 33 -31.61 28.46 -30.90
N GLY A 34 -30.85 29.55 -31.06
CA GLY A 34 -29.50 29.63 -30.50
C GLY A 34 -28.65 30.81 -30.96
N CYS A 35 -29.23 31.99 -31.16
CA CYS A 35 -28.42 33.21 -31.33
C CYS A 35 -28.10 33.83 -29.96
N GLY A 36 -27.09 33.28 -29.28
CA GLY A 36 -26.32 33.99 -28.25
C GLY A 36 -25.01 34.52 -28.87
N GLN A 37 -24.54 35.67 -28.39
CA GLN A 37 -23.44 36.49 -28.92
C GLN A 37 -22.10 35.74 -29.20
N PRO A 38 -21.22 36.31 -30.08
CA PRO A 38 -19.97 35.67 -30.46
C PRO A 38 -19.04 35.54 -29.26
N ILE A 39 -18.49 34.33 -29.10
CA ILE A 39 -17.68 33.95 -27.97
C ILE A 39 -16.25 34.49 -28.14
N THR A 40 -15.73 35.16 -27.12
CA THR A 40 -14.34 35.64 -27.04
C THR A 40 -13.34 34.48 -27.12
N ALA A 41 -12.04 34.80 -27.34
CA ALA A 41 -10.93 33.85 -27.47
C ALA A 41 -10.79 32.84 -26.30
N GLU A 42 -11.55 33.02 -25.21
CA GLU A 42 -11.61 32.16 -24.03
C GLU A 42 -12.55 30.94 -24.18
N LYS A 43 -13.38 30.81 -25.23
CA LYS A 43 -14.07 29.52 -25.51
C LYS A 43 -13.89 28.98 -26.93
N ALA A 44 -12.81 29.34 -27.62
CA ALA A 44 -12.45 28.64 -28.86
C ALA A 44 -11.95 27.22 -28.52
N VAL A 45 -12.73 26.22 -28.92
CA VAL A 45 -12.40 24.81 -28.79
C VAL A 45 -11.17 24.49 -29.65
N GLY A 46 -10.07 24.09 -29.00
CA GLY A 46 -8.91 23.46 -29.65
C GLY A 46 -7.67 24.34 -29.76
N GLY A 47 -6.83 24.35 -28.71
CA GLY A 47 -5.47 24.88 -28.75
C GLY A 47 -4.73 24.67 -27.42
N ASN A 48 -3.57 24.00 -27.49
CA ASN A 48 -2.55 23.75 -26.45
C ASN A 48 -2.98 23.73 -24.97
N GLY A 49 -3.22 22.51 -24.47
CA GLY A 49 -3.45 22.22 -23.04
C GLY A 49 -4.87 21.75 -22.78
N TRP A 50 -5.19 20.52 -23.17
CA TRP A 50 -6.49 19.93 -22.84
C TRP A 50 -6.54 19.53 -21.36
N MET A 51 -6.81 20.50 -20.50
CA MET A 51 -7.34 20.30 -19.16
C MET A 51 -8.59 21.18 -19.07
N PRO A 52 -9.81 20.60 -19.15
CA PRO A 52 -11.05 21.33 -18.93
C PRO A 52 -10.96 22.23 -17.69
N THR A 53 -11.48 23.46 -17.78
CA THR A 53 -11.51 24.47 -16.69
C THR A 53 -12.06 23.94 -15.36
N GLN A 54 -12.78 22.84 -15.39
CA GLN A 54 -13.23 22.06 -14.23
C GLN A 54 -12.11 21.48 -13.34
N TYR A 55 -10.82 21.74 -13.60
CA TYR A 55 -9.73 21.23 -12.76
C TYR A 55 -9.03 22.31 -11.94
N ASN A 56 -9.33 23.59 -12.17
CA ASN A 56 -8.60 24.71 -11.59
C ASN A 56 -9.39 25.47 -10.51
N GLU A 57 -10.68 25.20 -10.33
CA GLU A 57 -11.43 25.76 -9.21
C GLU A 57 -11.69 24.71 -8.12
N PRO A 58 -11.53 25.05 -6.82
CA PRO A 58 -11.88 24.17 -5.70
C PRO A 58 -13.28 23.55 -5.80
N GLY A 59 -14.26 24.30 -6.33
CA GLY A 59 -15.63 23.81 -6.56
C GLY A 59 -15.79 22.86 -7.75
N SER A 60 -14.75 22.71 -8.57
CA SER A 60 -14.78 21.93 -9.81
C SER A 60 -13.99 20.63 -9.76
N TRP A 61 -13.26 20.37 -8.65
CA TRP A 61 -12.41 19.20 -8.45
C TRP A 61 -12.97 17.90 -9.06
N PRO A 62 -12.11 16.97 -9.52
CA PRO A 62 -12.50 15.80 -10.34
C PRO A 62 -13.58 14.86 -9.79
N THR A 63 -14.10 15.09 -8.57
CA THR A 63 -15.22 14.39 -7.95
C THR A 63 -16.49 14.38 -8.82
N ASN A 64 -16.64 15.33 -9.75
CA ASN A 64 -17.86 15.51 -10.54
C ASN A 64 -17.81 14.90 -11.95
N VAL A 65 -16.68 14.29 -12.37
CA VAL A 65 -16.61 13.63 -13.68
C VAL A 65 -17.06 12.18 -13.54
N ARG A 66 -18.25 11.87 -14.07
CA ARG A 66 -18.84 10.53 -14.04
C ARG A 66 -17.87 9.48 -14.59
N GLY A 67 -17.78 8.34 -13.91
CA GLY A 67 -17.03 7.16 -14.38
C GLY A 67 -15.56 7.08 -13.94
N ARG A 68 -15.08 7.94 -13.03
CA ARG A 68 -13.73 7.81 -12.46
C ARG A 68 -13.62 8.24 -11.00
N VAL A 69 -12.71 7.62 -10.27
CA VAL A 69 -12.41 7.97 -8.87
C VAL A 69 -11.69 9.32 -8.78
N PRO A 70 -12.02 10.19 -7.81
CA PRO A 70 -11.26 11.42 -7.59
C PRO A 70 -9.84 11.10 -7.12
N ILE A 71 -8.86 11.75 -7.75
CA ILE A 71 -7.45 11.67 -7.36
C ILE A 71 -6.92 13.10 -7.36
N ASP A 72 -6.36 13.49 -6.23
CA ASP A 72 -5.67 14.76 -6.07
C ASP A 72 -4.41 14.79 -6.96
N PRO A 73 -4.20 15.83 -7.80
CA PRO A 73 -2.95 16.01 -8.55
C PRO A 73 -1.69 16.00 -7.66
N ALA A 74 -1.80 16.42 -6.39
CA ALA A 74 -0.74 16.39 -5.39
C ALA A 74 -0.67 15.06 -4.62
N ASN A 75 -1.51 14.07 -4.92
CA ASN A 75 -1.54 12.79 -4.21
C ASN A 75 -0.15 12.12 -4.23
N PRO A 76 0.49 11.87 -3.07
CA PRO A 76 1.89 11.42 -3.04
C PRO A 76 2.08 9.98 -3.52
N SER A 77 1.01 9.22 -3.69
CA SER A 77 1.06 7.78 -3.89
C SER A 77 0.65 7.34 -5.29
N ILE A 78 -0.35 8.00 -5.88
CA ILE A 78 -0.96 7.63 -7.16
C ILE A 78 -1.20 8.85 -8.04
N ILE A 79 -1.15 8.66 -9.35
CA ILE A 79 -1.44 9.68 -10.36
C ILE A 79 -2.39 9.11 -11.42
N ARG A 80 -3.04 10.00 -12.18
CA ARG A 80 -3.86 9.63 -13.34
C ARG A 80 -3.38 10.34 -14.60
N ASP A 81 -3.17 9.57 -15.64
CA ASP A 81 -3.02 10.03 -17.01
C ASP A 81 -4.39 10.00 -17.70
N ASP A 82 -5.00 11.18 -17.86
CA ASP A 82 -6.33 11.32 -18.44
C ASP A 82 -6.37 10.94 -19.93
N GLN A 83 -5.24 10.94 -20.65
CA GLN A 83 -5.18 10.52 -22.06
C GLN A 83 -5.40 9.01 -22.23
N LYS A 84 -5.12 8.22 -21.17
CA LYS A 84 -5.35 6.77 -21.15
C LYS A 84 -6.70 6.40 -20.57
N CYS A 85 -7.44 7.34 -19.99
CA CYS A 85 -8.69 7.05 -19.29
C CYS A 85 -9.83 6.77 -20.28
N ILE A 86 -10.39 5.56 -20.22
CA ILE A 86 -11.51 5.14 -21.07
C ILE A 86 -12.89 5.28 -20.38
N LEU A 87 -12.95 5.98 -19.24
CA LEU A 87 -14.17 6.21 -18.45
C LEU A 87 -14.99 4.95 -18.10
N CYS A 88 -14.31 3.81 -17.92
CA CYS A 88 -14.96 2.53 -17.68
C CYS A 88 -15.62 2.37 -16.29
N GLY A 89 -15.40 3.27 -15.34
CA GLY A 89 -16.01 3.19 -14.00
C GLY A 89 -15.37 2.20 -13.01
N GLN A 90 -14.48 1.30 -13.46
CA GLN A 90 -13.94 0.24 -12.56
C GLN A 90 -13.16 0.81 -11.36
N CYS A 91 -12.45 1.93 -11.54
CA CYS A 91 -11.67 2.55 -10.46
C CYS A 91 -12.55 3.19 -9.37
N ILE A 92 -13.73 3.71 -9.72
CA ILE A 92 -14.68 4.26 -8.74
C ILE A 92 -15.45 3.12 -8.05
N GLU A 93 -15.84 2.09 -8.82
CA GLU A 93 -16.54 0.92 -8.29
C GLU A 93 -15.72 0.17 -7.24
N VAL A 94 -14.42 -0.07 -7.48
CA VAL A 94 -13.56 -0.70 -6.46
C VAL A 94 -13.39 0.19 -5.22
N CYS A 95 -13.30 1.51 -5.40
CA CYS A 95 -13.15 2.46 -4.30
C CYS A 95 -14.39 2.50 -3.41
N GLU A 96 -15.57 2.36 -4.02
CA GLU A 96 -16.87 2.32 -3.35
C GLU A 96 -17.12 0.96 -2.69
N LYS A 97 -17.08 -0.13 -3.47
CA LYS A 97 -17.55 -1.46 -3.03
C LYS A 97 -16.52 -2.23 -2.22
N ILE A 98 -15.23 -2.12 -2.55
CA ILE A 98 -14.17 -2.92 -1.92
C ILE A 98 -13.44 -2.11 -0.84
N GLN A 99 -13.16 -0.84 -1.12
CA GLN A 99 -12.46 0.04 -0.17
C GLN A 99 -13.41 0.85 0.71
N SER A 100 -14.69 1.00 0.36
CA SER A 100 -15.67 1.75 1.15
C SER A 100 -15.20 3.16 1.53
N VAL A 101 -14.46 3.81 0.63
CA VAL A 101 -13.99 5.19 0.80
C VAL A 101 -14.89 6.13 0.01
N PHE A 102 -14.92 5.96 -1.31
CA PHE A 102 -15.84 6.71 -2.16
C PHE A 102 -17.29 6.38 -1.76
N GLY A 103 -18.16 7.38 -1.83
CA GLY A 103 -19.58 7.25 -1.48
C GLY A 103 -19.91 7.26 0.02
N ASN A 104 -18.90 7.18 0.90
CA ASN A 104 -19.08 7.13 2.36
C ASN A 104 -18.82 8.48 3.07
N TYR A 105 -18.79 9.56 2.31
CA TYR A 105 -18.70 10.93 2.79
C TYR A 105 -19.65 11.83 1.99
N GLU A 106 -20.09 12.93 2.61
CA GLU A 106 -20.97 13.90 1.97
C GLU A 106 -20.17 14.83 1.04
N LEU A 107 -20.85 15.35 0.01
CA LEU A 107 -20.33 16.39 -0.87
C LEU A 107 -21.03 17.72 -0.56
N PRO A 108 -20.36 18.86 -0.76
CA PRO A 108 -18.96 19.00 -1.18
C PRO A 108 -17.98 18.57 -0.09
N ILE A 109 -16.78 18.13 -0.49
CA ILE A 109 -15.68 17.85 0.45
C ILE A 109 -15.17 19.16 1.07
N LYS A 110 -14.68 19.11 2.32
CA LYS A 110 -14.34 20.32 3.08
C LYS A 110 -12.97 20.88 2.72
N SER A 111 -11.91 20.08 2.89
CA SER A 111 -10.52 20.56 2.77
C SER A 111 -9.62 19.74 1.86
N GLU A 112 -9.86 18.43 1.71
CA GLU A 112 -9.05 17.57 0.84
C GLU A 112 -9.85 16.44 0.19
N ILE A 113 -9.30 15.86 -0.88
CA ILE A 113 -9.86 14.67 -1.51
C ILE A 113 -9.65 13.46 -0.60
N VAL A 114 -10.75 12.87 -0.15
CA VAL A 114 -10.74 11.69 0.74
C VAL A 114 -10.19 10.47 -0.02
N CYS A 115 -8.93 10.14 0.25
CA CYS A 115 -8.22 9.02 -0.36
C CYS A 115 -7.28 8.38 0.67
N VAL A 116 -7.37 7.05 0.80
CA VAL A 116 -6.51 6.25 1.70
C VAL A 116 -5.22 5.76 1.05
N ASN A 117 -4.94 6.19 -0.19
CA ASN A 117 -3.71 5.91 -0.93
C ASN A 117 -3.42 4.41 -1.22
N CYS A 118 -4.38 3.49 -0.99
CA CYS A 118 -4.17 2.03 -1.10
C CYS A 118 -3.84 1.54 -2.52
N GLY A 119 -4.16 2.33 -3.54
CA GLY A 119 -3.85 2.01 -4.94
C GLY A 119 -4.65 0.87 -5.54
N GLN A 120 -5.75 0.42 -4.92
CA GLN A 120 -6.62 -0.61 -5.52
C GLN A 120 -7.22 -0.15 -6.85
N CYS A 121 -7.45 1.15 -7.04
CA CYS A 121 -7.83 1.71 -8.33
C CYS A 121 -6.81 1.48 -9.46
N ILE A 122 -5.52 1.29 -9.14
CA ILE A 122 -4.47 0.92 -10.11
C ILE A 122 -4.67 -0.52 -10.57
N GLN A 123 -4.90 -1.43 -9.63
CA GLN A 123 -5.07 -2.87 -9.91
C GLN A 123 -6.30 -3.15 -10.78
N TRP A 124 -7.33 -2.31 -10.65
CA TRP A 124 -8.57 -2.40 -11.44
C TRP A 124 -8.60 -1.49 -12.66
N CYS A 125 -7.54 -0.75 -12.98
CA CYS A 125 -7.53 0.12 -14.17
C CYS A 125 -7.07 -0.67 -15.40
N PRO A 126 -7.96 -1.00 -16.37
CA PRO A 126 -7.58 -1.85 -17.51
C PRO A 126 -6.65 -1.12 -18.48
N SER A 127 -6.85 0.17 -18.71
CA SER A 127 -6.03 0.96 -19.63
C SER A 127 -4.69 1.43 -19.04
N GLY A 128 -4.45 1.23 -17.74
CA GLY A 128 -3.28 1.78 -17.06
C GLY A 128 -3.29 3.30 -16.94
N ALA A 129 -4.48 3.92 -17.00
CA ALA A 129 -4.65 5.36 -16.77
C ALA A 129 -4.28 5.79 -15.35
N ILE A 130 -4.38 4.91 -14.36
CA ILE A 130 -3.96 5.18 -12.99
C ILE A 130 -2.70 4.37 -12.72
N SER A 131 -1.66 5.04 -12.23
CA SER A 131 -0.40 4.44 -11.83
C SER A 131 0.06 4.97 -10.48
N GLU A 132 1.05 4.32 -9.89
CA GLU A 132 1.84 4.87 -8.81
C GLU A 132 2.52 6.18 -9.24
N ARG A 133 2.75 7.08 -8.29
CA ARG A 133 3.62 8.23 -8.50
C ARG A 133 5.05 7.72 -8.67
N ASP A 134 5.70 8.09 -9.77
CA ASP A 134 7.06 7.67 -10.08
C ASP A 134 8.07 8.51 -9.30
N ASP A 135 8.85 7.85 -8.44
CA ASP A 135 9.93 8.46 -7.66
C ASP A 135 11.32 7.91 -8.03
N ILE A 136 11.45 7.14 -9.13
CA ILE A 136 12.71 6.50 -9.55
C ILE A 136 13.83 7.53 -9.68
N ASN A 137 13.54 8.70 -10.26
CA ASN A 137 14.53 9.76 -10.46
C ASN A 137 15.11 10.31 -9.14
N LYS A 138 14.38 10.24 -8.01
CA LYS A 138 14.93 10.65 -6.71
C LYS A 138 16.00 9.67 -6.25
N VAL A 139 15.75 8.37 -6.42
CA VAL A 139 16.68 7.30 -6.07
C VAL A 139 17.90 7.30 -6.99
N LEU A 140 17.72 7.44 -8.30
CA LEU A 140 18.84 7.52 -9.24
C LEU A 140 19.77 8.71 -8.96
N LYS A 141 19.22 9.85 -8.50
CA LYS A 141 20.04 10.99 -8.07
C LYS A 141 20.86 10.68 -6.83
N ALA A 142 20.28 9.98 -5.84
CA ALA A 142 21.00 9.57 -4.64
C ALA A 142 22.12 8.56 -4.97
N ILE A 143 21.83 7.55 -5.81
CA ILE A 143 22.82 6.55 -6.26
C ILE A 143 23.97 7.19 -7.03
N ALA A 144 23.71 8.29 -7.76
CA ALA A 144 24.74 9.00 -8.51
C ALA A 144 25.62 9.92 -7.65
N ASP A 145 25.26 10.19 -6.40
CA ASP A 145 26.03 11.06 -5.50
C ASP A 145 27.01 10.23 -4.66
N PRO A 146 28.33 10.34 -4.88
CA PRO A 146 29.33 9.55 -4.15
C PRO A 146 29.45 9.93 -2.66
N ASN A 147 28.80 11.01 -2.21
CA ASN A 147 28.80 11.43 -0.81
C ASN A 147 27.62 10.87 -0.01
N ILE A 148 26.71 10.16 -0.67
CA ILE A 148 25.49 9.60 -0.08
C ILE A 148 25.60 8.09 -0.04
N THR A 149 25.30 7.49 1.11
CA THR A 149 25.13 6.05 1.26
C THR A 149 23.66 5.71 1.05
N VAL A 150 23.34 5.04 -0.05
CA VAL A 150 21.98 4.64 -0.39
C VAL A 150 21.69 3.27 0.19
N VAL A 151 20.91 3.26 1.26
CA VAL A 151 20.49 2.04 1.97
C VAL A 151 19.08 1.67 1.53
N VAL A 152 18.86 0.43 1.10
CA VAL A 152 17.56 -0.05 0.62
C VAL A 152 17.03 -1.20 1.46
N GLN A 153 15.72 -1.18 1.75
CA GLN A 153 14.99 -2.31 2.32
C GLN A 153 13.94 -2.84 1.35
N THR A 154 13.62 -4.13 1.46
CA THR A 154 12.62 -4.77 0.60
C THR A 154 11.55 -5.51 1.39
N ALA A 155 10.27 -5.20 1.13
CA ALA A 155 9.15 -5.83 1.82
C ALA A 155 8.96 -7.31 1.46
N PRO A 156 8.32 -8.11 2.34
CA PRO A 156 8.11 -9.55 2.12
C PRO A 156 7.47 -9.86 0.76
N ALA A 157 6.43 -9.12 0.38
CA ALA A 157 5.67 -9.38 -0.84
C ALA A 157 6.37 -8.94 -2.15
N THR A 158 7.50 -8.22 -2.08
CA THR A 158 8.25 -7.81 -3.29
C THR A 158 8.89 -9.02 -3.96
N ARG A 159 9.46 -9.93 -3.17
CA ARG A 159 10.17 -11.13 -3.64
C ARG A 159 9.28 -12.17 -4.31
N ILE A 160 7.95 -12.11 -4.13
CA ILE A 160 7.00 -13.02 -4.79
C ILE A 160 6.24 -12.36 -5.96
N GLY A 161 6.38 -11.05 -6.12
CA GLY A 161 5.70 -10.28 -7.16
C GLY A 161 6.65 -9.87 -8.28
N LEU A 162 7.89 -9.48 -7.96
CA LEU A 162 8.82 -8.86 -8.90
C LEU A 162 9.08 -9.71 -10.16
N GLY A 163 9.22 -11.04 -10.01
CA GLY A 163 9.53 -11.94 -11.13
C GLY A 163 8.48 -11.93 -12.24
N GLU A 164 7.22 -11.60 -11.93
CA GLU A 164 6.13 -11.55 -12.91
C GLU A 164 6.37 -10.49 -13.99
N GLU A 165 7.05 -9.39 -13.64
CA GLU A 165 7.43 -8.33 -14.59
C GLU A 165 8.49 -8.79 -15.59
N PHE A 166 9.12 -9.93 -15.34
CA PHE A 166 10.17 -10.55 -16.17
C PHE A 166 9.70 -11.88 -16.77
N GLY A 167 8.39 -12.15 -16.78
CA GLY A 167 7.80 -13.35 -17.38
C GLY A 167 7.91 -14.62 -16.54
N MET A 168 8.36 -14.52 -15.29
CA MET A 168 8.41 -15.68 -14.39
C MET A 168 7.01 -16.02 -13.87
N PRO A 169 6.75 -17.30 -13.49
CA PRO A 169 5.46 -17.69 -12.95
C PRO A 169 5.04 -16.89 -11.71
N ILE A 170 3.74 -16.65 -11.58
CA ILE A 170 3.13 -15.93 -10.45
C ILE A 170 3.49 -16.59 -9.12
N GLY A 171 3.98 -15.78 -8.18
CA GLY A 171 4.40 -16.24 -6.86
C GLY A 171 5.84 -16.78 -6.81
N THR A 172 6.58 -16.81 -7.91
CA THR A 172 7.98 -17.26 -7.88
C THR A 172 8.80 -16.42 -6.89
N ASN A 173 9.43 -17.08 -5.91
CA ASN A 173 10.32 -16.40 -4.98
C ASN A 173 11.62 -16.01 -5.71
N VAL A 174 11.82 -14.72 -5.91
CA VAL A 174 12.97 -14.12 -6.59
C VAL A 174 13.85 -13.30 -5.64
N GLN A 175 13.84 -13.60 -4.34
CA GLN A 175 14.61 -12.87 -3.32
C GLN A 175 16.08 -12.67 -3.72
N GLY A 176 16.80 -13.75 -4.04
CA GLY A 176 18.22 -13.66 -4.37
C GLY A 176 18.49 -12.78 -5.59
N LYS A 177 17.69 -12.93 -6.65
CA LYS A 177 17.78 -12.10 -7.87
C LYS A 177 17.41 -10.65 -7.60
N GLN A 178 16.46 -10.40 -6.71
CA GLN A 178 16.08 -9.06 -6.28
C GLN A 178 17.26 -8.36 -5.60
N VAL A 179 17.95 -9.04 -4.69
CA VAL A 179 19.16 -8.51 -4.04
C VAL A 179 20.27 -8.27 -5.06
N ALA A 180 20.56 -9.25 -5.91
CA ALA A 180 21.58 -9.12 -6.96
C ALA A 180 21.29 -7.94 -7.91
N ALA A 181 20.01 -7.73 -8.25
CA ALA A 181 19.58 -6.62 -9.09
C ALA A 181 19.77 -5.27 -8.39
N LEU A 182 19.41 -5.15 -7.11
CA LEU A 182 19.64 -3.93 -6.31
C LEU A 182 21.13 -3.61 -6.23
N ARG A 183 21.98 -4.61 -5.96
CA ARG A 183 23.44 -4.42 -5.93
C ARG A 183 23.97 -3.92 -7.27
N LYS A 184 23.52 -4.52 -8.38
CA LYS A 184 23.89 -4.11 -9.74
C LYS A 184 23.35 -2.73 -10.14
N LEU A 185 22.27 -2.28 -9.53
CA LEU A 185 21.71 -0.93 -9.72
C LEU A 185 22.50 0.16 -8.97
N GLY A 186 23.41 -0.22 -8.07
CA GLY A 186 24.27 0.72 -7.33
C GLY A 186 23.76 1.10 -5.94
N PHE A 187 22.91 0.28 -5.31
CA PHE A 187 22.62 0.44 -3.87
C PHE A 187 23.81 -0.03 -3.04
N ASP A 188 24.19 0.74 -2.02
CA ASP A 188 25.36 0.46 -1.19
C ASP A 188 25.10 -0.64 -0.17
N VAL A 189 23.90 -0.62 0.44
CA VAL A 189 23.49 -1.58 1.48
C VAL A 189 22.04 -2.00 1.27
N ILE A 190 21.77 -3.30 1.42
CA ILE A 190 20.53 -3.97 1.08
C ILE A 190 20.06 -4.79 2.29
N PHE A 191 18.99 -4.33 2.93
CA PHE A 191 18.35 -4.97 4.08
C PHE A 191 16.99 -5.59 3.74
N ASP A 192 16.51 -6.45 4.65
CA ASP A 192 15.24 -7.15 4.53
C ASP A 192 14.24 -6.59 5.53
N THR A 193 13.13 -5.99 5.07
CA THR A 193 12.06 -5.50 5.96
C THR A 193 11.44 -6.62 6.80
N ASN A 194 11.66 -7.90 6.46
CA ASN A 194 11.28 -9.00 7.33
C ASN A 194 12.00 -8.98 8.69
N PHE A 195 13.20 -8.40 8.78
CA PHE A 195 13.89 -8.16 10.05
C PHE A 195 13.04 -7.27 10.95
N THR A 196 12.63 -6.10 10.47
CA THR A 196 11.75 -5.21 11.23
C THR A 196 10.29 -5.63 11.30
N ALA A 197 9.86 -6.59 10.47
CA ALA A 197 8.60 -7.28 10.70
C ALA A 197 8.66 -8.11 11.99
N ASP A 198 9.77 -8.81 12.23
CA ASP A 198 9.99 -9.48 13.52
C ASP A 198 10.05 -8.47 14.68
N LEU A 199 10.71 -7.33 14.48
CA LEU A 199 10.76 -6.26 15.48
C LEU A 199 9.38 -5.69 15.78
N THR A 200 8.55 -5.49 14.76
CA THR A 200 7.17 -5.03 14.92
C THR A 200 6.37 -6.03 15.77
N ILE A 201 6.54 -7.34 15.57
CA ILE A 201 5.89 -8.35 16.41
C ILE A 201 6.35 -8.27 17.87
N MET A 202 7.63 -8.00 18.11
CA MET A 202 8.14 -7.85 19.48
C MET A 202 7.50 -6.64 20.17
N GLU A 203 7.40 -5.49 19.51
CA GLU A 203 6.75 -4.30 20.07
C GLU A 203 5.22 -4.45 20.16
N GLU A 204 4.56 -4.75 19.05
CA GLU A 204 3.08 -4.84 18.96
C GLU A 204 2.52 -6.00 19.80
N GLY A 205 3.25 -7.12 19.86
CA GLY A 205 2.93 -8.26 20.72
C GLY A 205 3.11 -7.93 22.20
N THR A 206 4.18 -7.23 22.57
CA THR A 206 4.38 -6.77 23.95
C THR A 206 3.31 -5.76 24.35
N GLU A 207 2.97 -4.82 23.45
CA GLU A 207 1.90 -3.85 23.66
C GLU A 207 0.56 -4.55 23.92
N LEU A 208 0.21 -5.56 23.11
CA LEU A 208 -0.98 -6.35 23.32
C LEU A 208 -0.97 -7.01 24.69
N VAL A 209 0.14 -7.67 25.07
CA VAL A 209 0.29 -8.33 26.36
C VAL A 209 0.11 -7.34 27.52
N LYS A 210 0.72 -6.15 27.44
CA LYS A 210 0.58 -5.13 28.48
C LYS A 210 -0.84 -4.59 28.57
N ARG A 211 -1.53 -4.35 27.44
CA ARG A 211 -2.95 -3.90 27.41
C ARG A 211 -3.86 -4.93 28.09
N VAL A 212 -3.70 -6.21 27.75
CA VAL A 212 -4.59 -7.26 28.27
C VAL A 212 -4.33 -7.60 29.73
N LYS A 213 -3.10 -7.39 30.23
CA LYS A 213 -2.76 -7.51 31.65
C LYS A 213 -3.15 -6.28 32.48
N GLY A 214 -3.60 -5.19 31.83
CA GLY A 214 -3.91 -3.93 32.50
C GLY A 214 -2.68 -3.11 32.92
N GLU A 215 -1.49 -3.47 32.41
CA GLU A 215 -0.23 -2.75 32.64
C GLU A 215 -0.11 -1.49 31.76
N LEU A 216 -0.88 -1.43 30.66
CA LEU A 216 -0.95 -0.29 29.76
C LEU A 216 -2.40 0.17 29.60
N HIS A 217 -2.65 1.45 29.91
CA HIS A 217 -3.98 2.07 29.87
C HIS A 217 -4.42 2.46 28.45
N HIS A 218 -4.51 1.47 27.55
CA HIS A 218 -5.06 1.62 26.20
C HIS A 218 -6.22 0.65 25.99
N PRO A 219 -7.23 1.02 25.17
CA PRO A 219 -8.41 0.18 24.98
C PRO A 219 -8.11 -1.10 24.20
N THR A 220 -8.92 -2.11 24.48
CA THR A 220 -9.09 -3.30 23.64
C THR A 220 -10.42 -3.21 22.87
N PRO A 221 -10.53 -3.83 21.68
CA PRO A 221 -9.50 -4.56 20.93
C PRO A 221 -8.32 -3.68 20.50
N GLN A 222 -7.09 -4.21 20.53
CA GLN A 222 -5.95 -3.57 19.85
C GLN A 222 -6.03 -3.86 18.35
N PHE A 223 -5.78 -2.84 17.53
CA PHE A 223 -5.73 -2.95 16.08
C PHE A 223 -4.30 -2.89 15.58
N THR A 224 -3.99 -3.69 14.56
CA THR A 224 -2.70 -3.54 13.88
C THR A 224 -2.56 -2.18 13.21
N SER A 225 -1.35 -1.64 13.18
CA SER A 225 -1.05 -0.31 12.61
C SER A 225 -0.18 -0.34 11.34
N CYS A 226 0.35 -1.50 10.95
CA CYS A 226 1.36 -1.59 9.89
C CYS A 226 0.88 -1.25 8.46
N CYS A 227 -0.44 -1.25 8.23
CA CYS A 227 -1.08 -0.92 6.95
C CYS A 227 -1.49 0.56 6.89
N PRO A 228 -0.78 1.44 6.15
CA PRO A 228 -1.08 2.88 6.15
C PRO A 228 -2.42 3.23 5.52
N GLY A 229 -2.93 2.42 4.58
CA GLY A 229 -4.27 2.61 4.03
C GLY A 229 -5.37 2.34 5.06
N TRP A 230 -5.13 1.42 6.00
CA TRP A 230 -6.00 1.18 7.14
C TRP A 230 -5.89 2.30 8.17
N VAL A 231 -4.67 2.70 8.56
CA VAL A 231 -4.46 3.82 9.48
C VAL A 231 -5.19 5.07 8.98
N LYS A 232 -4.96 5.48 7.73
CA LYS A 232 -5.61 6.67 7.16
C LYS A 232 -7.14 6.53 7.06
N PHE A 233 -7.66 5.30 6.90
CA PHE A 233 -9.09 5.03 6.95
C PHE A 233 -9.68 5.27 8.35
N VAL A 234 -8.97 4.84 9.40
CA VAL A 234 -9.33 5.15 10.80
C VAL A 234 -9.30 6.65 11.04
N GLU A 235 -8.24 7.34 10.61
CA GLU A 235 -8.13 8.79 10.80
C GLU A 235 -9.30 9.57 10.17
N TYR A 236 -9.81 9.13 9.01
CA TYR A 236 -10.96 9.78 8.35
C TYR A 236 -12.31 9.39 8.94
N PHE A 237 -12.56 8.09 9.14
CA PHE A 237 -13.91 7.57 9.40
C PHE A 237 -14.12 7.06 10.83
N TYR A 238 -13.05 6.74 11.55
CA TYR A 238 -13.03 6.14 12.88
C TYR A 238 -12.06 6.82 13.86
N PRO A 239 -12.02 8.17 13.95
CA PRO A 239 -11.03 8.86 14.79
C PRO A 239 -11.15 8.53 16.29
N ASP A 240 -12.34 8.20 16.76
CA ASP A 240 -12.65 7.71 18.10
C ASP A 240 -11.95 6.38 18.43
N LEU A 241 -11.61 5.59 17.41
CA LEU A 241 -10.90 4.33 17.56
C LEU A 241 -9.38 4.45 17.33
N ILE A 242 -8.84 5.67 17.16
CA ILE A 242 -7.38 5.88 17.11
C ILE A 242 -6.66 5.29 18.32
N PRO A 243 -7.15 5.43 19.57
CA PRO A 243 -6.49 4.84 20.74
C PRO A 243 -6.38 3.30 20.70
N ASN A 244 -7.20 2.63 19.88
CA ASN A 244 -7.16 1.19 19.69
C ASN A 244 -6.01 0.76 18.75
N LEU A 245 -5.50 1.62 17.87
CA LEU A 245 -4.34 1.30 17.03
C LEU A 245 -3.11 0.99 17.89
N SER A 246 -2.31 0.01 17.46
CA SER A 246 -0.98 -0.22 18.01
C SER A 246 -0.11 1.02 17.80
N THR A 247 0.63 1.37 18.85
CA THR A 247 1.59 2.47 18.79
C THR A 247 2.87 2.06 18.07
N ALA A 248 3.15 0.76 17.92
CA ALA A 248 4.27 0.27 17.13
C ALA A 248 4.20 0.81 15.70
N LYS A 249 5.33 1.32 15.20
CA LYS A 249 5.49 1.73 13.80
C LYS A 249 5.37 0.51 12.88
N SER A 250 5.13 0.77 11.60
CA SER A 250 5.20 -0.30 10.61
C SER A 250 6.65 -0.78 10.41
N PRO A 251 6.86 -2.00 9.89
CA PRO A 251 8.19 -2.53 9.59
C PRO A 251 9.04 -1.57 8.74
N GLN A 252 8.43 -0.94 7.72
CA GLN A 252 9.11 0.06 6.88
C GLN A 252 9.72 1.20 7.72
N GLN A 253 8.92 1.75 8.65
CA GLN A 253 9.32 2.93 9.40
C GLN A 253 10.29 2.57 10.53
N MET A 254 10.11 1.41 11.16
CA MET A 254 11.11 0.87 12.11
C MET A 254 12.47 0.71 11.41
N GLU A 255 12.50 0.14 10.22
CA GLU A 255 13.74 -0.06 9.47
C GLU A 255 14.39 1.27 9.09
N GLY A 256 13.60 2.23 8.60
CA GLY A 256 14.11 3.57 8.27
C GLY A 256 14.73 4.27 9.48
N THR A 257 14.08 4.17 10.65
CA THR A 257 14.64 4.68 11.90
C THR A 257 15.96 3.98 12.23
N LEU A 258 16.01 2.65 12.21
CA LEU A 258 17.22 1.88 12.55
C LEU A 258 18.37 2.06 11.55
N MET A 259 18.08 2.28 10.27
CA MET A 259 19.10 2.63 9.27
C MET A 259 19.85 3.90 9.66
N LYS A 260 19.16 4.91 10.19
CA LYS A 260 19.75 6.21 10.52
C LYS A 260 20.25 6.32 11.96
N THR A 261 19.93 5.36 12.81
CA THR A 261 20.41 5.30 14.19
C THR A 261 21.34 4.11 14.37
N TYR A 262 20.79 2.90 14.56
CA TYR A 262 21.53 1.69 14.86
C TYR A 262 22.59 1.33 13.82
N TYR A 263 22.24 1.30 12.52
CA TYR A 263 23.20 1.01 11.45
C TYR A 263 24.26 2.10 11.33
N ALA A 264 23.84 3.38 11.37
CA ALA A 264 24.74 4.52 11.29
C ALA A 264 25.79 4.50 12.41
N GLU A 265 25.38 4.19 13.64
CA GLU A 265 26.27 4.02 14.79
C GLU A 265 27.21 2.82 14.60
N LYS A 266 26.69 1.64 14.27
CA LYS A 266 27.47 0.41 14.15
C LYS A 266 28.48 0.43 13.00
N GLN A 267 28.17 1.13 11.91
CA GLN A 267 29.04 1.25 10.73
C GLN A 267 29.82 2.57 10.70
N ASN A 268 29.66 3.43 11.71
CA ASN A 268 30.30 4.75 11.78
C ASN A 268 30.05 5.60 10.51
N VAL A 269 28.79 5.60 10.03
CA VAL A 269 28.32 6.38 8.89
C VAL A 269 27.56 7.59 9.40
N ASP A 270 27.80 8.77 8.84
CA ASP A 270 27.04 9.98 9.19
C ASP A 270 25.56 9.81 8.81
N PRO A 271 24.61 9.83 9.77
CA PRO A 271 23.18 9.70 9.49
C PRO A 271 22.64 10.67 8.44
N LYS A 272 23.24 11.86 8.31
CA LYS A 272 22.86 12.87 7.29
C LYS A 272 23.19 12.45 5.87
N LYS A 273 24.12 11.52 5.71
CA LYS A 273 24.55 10.98 4.41
C LYS A 273 23.81 9.69 4.04
N ILE A 274 22.94 9.18 4.92
CA ILE A 274 22.14 7.98 4.62
C ILE A 274 20.85 8.38 3.90
N PHE A 275 20.70 7.87 2.69
CA PHE A 275 19.46 7.97 1.93
C PHE A 275 18.72 6.62 1.97
N SER A 276 17.66 6.58 2.78
CA SER A 276 16.85 5.40 3.08
C SER A 276 15.77 5.19 2.02
N VAL A 277 15.86 4.07 1.31
CA VAL A 277 14.94 3.67 0.24
C VAL A 277 14.16 2.43 0.66
N ALA A 278 12.86 2.44 0.42
CA ALA A 278 11.99 1.29 0.68
C ALA A 278 11.34 0.77 -0.59
N ILE A 279 11.55 -0.51 -0.93
CA ILE A 279 10.84 -1.19 -2.01
C ILE A 279 9.61 -1.89 -1.42
N MET A 280 8.42 -1.46 -1.84
CA MET A 280 7.16 -1.86 -1.22
C MET A 280 6.14 -2.34 -2.25
N PRO A 281 5.29 -3.33 -1.94
CA PRO A 281 4.20 -3.75 -2.80
C PRO A 281 3.00 -2.75 -2.75
N CYS A 282 3.17 -1.58 -2.14
CA CYS A 282 2.10 -0.70 -1.70
C CYS A 282 2.38 0.76 -2.06
N THR A 283 1.38 1.45 -2.60
CA THR A 283 1.45 2.88 -2.89
C THR A 283 1.23 3.73 -1.64
N ALA A 284 0.44 3.27 -0.67
CA ALA A 284 0.17 4.01 0.57
C ALA A 284 1.43 4.14 1.46
N LYS A 285 2.43 3.26 1.28
CA LYS A 285 3.74 3.41 1.92
C LYS A 285 4.48 4.70 1.51
N LYS A 286 4.27 5.20 0.28
CA LYS A 286 4.76 6.53 -0.17
C LYS A 286 4.15 7.68 0.62
N PHE A 287 2.88 7.56 1.04
CA PHE A 287 2.25 8.54 1.93
C PHE A 287 2.78 8.41 3.35
N GLU A 288 2.97 7.19 3.84
CA GLU A 288 3.48 6.93 5.19
C GLU A 288 4.86 7.54 5.42
N CYS A 289 5.80 7.42 4.50
CA CYS A 289 7.15 8.02 4.66
C CYS A 289 7.16 9.56 4.60
N GLN A 290 6.06 10.18 4.15
CA GLN A 290 5.92 11.64 4.09
C GLN A 290 5.16 12.20 5.30
N ARG A 291 4.76 11.35 6.26
CA ARG A 291 4.11 11.79 7.49
C ARG A 291 5.06 12.64 8.34
N PRO A 292 4.64 13.82 8.83
CA PRO A 292 5.48 14.71 9.61
C PRO A 292 6.09 14.06 10.87
N GLU A 293 5.41 13.09 11.45
CA GLU A 293 5.83 12.38 12.65
C GLU A 293 6.88 11.28 12.40
N MET A 294 7.15 10.89 11.14
CA MET A 294 8.11 9.84 10.76
C MET A 294 9.55 10.37 10.68
N THR A 295 10.00 10.90 11.80
CA THR A 295 11.33 11.54 11.96
C THR A 295 11.97 11.16 13.30
N SER A 296 11.78 9.93 13.79
CA SER A 296 12.34 9.55 15.10
C SER A 296 13.86 9.58 15.10
N ALA A 297 14.53 9.19 14.01
CA ALA A 297 15.98 9.25 13.93
C ALA A 297 16.51 10.69 14.09
N ARG A 298 15.84 11.66 13.45
CA ARG A 298 16.15 13.10 13.61
C ARG A 298 16.00 13.55 15.06
N LYS A 299 14.93 13.13 15.74
CA LYS A 299 14.63 13.52 17.12
C LYS A 299 15.66 12.94 18.08
N GLU A 300 15.95 11.65 17.92
CA GLU A 300 16.97 10.92 18.67
C GLU A 300 18.35 11.58 18.57
N LEU A 301 18.77 11.89 17.35
CA LEU A 301 20.08 12.47 17.08
C LEU A 301 20.16 13.97 17.39
N ASN A 302 19.02 14.61 17.70
CA ASN A 302 18.88 16.06 17.88
C ASN A 302 19.55 16.89 16.76
N ASP A 303 19.48 16.40 15.51
CA ASP A 303 20.08 17.04 14.34
C ASP A 303 19.05 17.22 13.24
N SER A 304 18.58 18.47 13.07
CA SER A 304 17.57 18.85 12.08
C SER A 304 17.98 18.56 10.62
N ASN A 305 19.26 18.37 10.34
CA ASN A 305 19.76 18.04 9.00
C ASN A 305 19.58 16.56 8.64
N VAL A 306 19.31 15.68 9.63
CA VAL A 306 18.94 14.29 9.35
C VAL A 306 17.59 14.29 8.67
N THR A 307 17.48 13.63 7.52
CA THR A 307 16.24 13.55 6.75
C THR A 307 15.22 12.62 7.43
N PRO A 308 13.94 12.59 7.00
CA PRO A 308 12.91 11.70 7.59
C PRO A 308 13.33 10.23 7.62
N ASP A 309 12.74 9.40 8.49
CA ASP A 309 13.17 8.01 8.73
C ASP A 309 13.31 7.19 7.42
N VAL A 310 12.39 7.38 6.48
CA VAL A 310 12.47 6.85 5.11
C VAL A 310 12.38 8.00 4.12
N ASP A 311 13.38 8.14 3.25
CA ASP A 311 13.45 9.26 2.28
C ASP A 311 12.51 9.04 1.10
N VAL A 312 12.53 7.83 0.52
CA VAL A 312 11.75 7.49 -0.68
C VAL A 312 11.25 6.06 -0.63
N VAL A 313 10.01 5.86 -1.09
CA VAL A 313 9.45 4.53 -1.34
C VAL A 313 9.30 4.32 -2.84
N LEU A 314 9.82 3.21 -3.36
CA LEU A 314 9.52 2.71 -4.70
C LEU A 314 8.61 1.50 -4.61
N THR A 315 7.69 1.37 -5.56
CA THR A 315 6.86 0.18 -5.71
C THR A 315 7.62 -0.97 -6.37
N THR A 316 7.10 -2.20 -6.26
CA THR A 316 7.62 -3.37 -7.01
C THR A 316 7.66 -3.11 -8.52
N LYS A 317 6.66 -2.44 -9.07
CA LYS A 317 6.65 -2.04 -10.49
C LYS A 317 7.68 -0.96 -10.83
N GLU A 318 7.93 -0.01 -9.93
CA GLU A 318 9.02 0.97 -10.10
C GLU A 318 10.38 0.28 -10.10
N LEU A 319 10.62 -0.67 -9.19
CA LEU A 319 11.85 -1.47 -9.20
C LEU A 319 11.99 -2.26 -10.50
N ALA A 320 10.92 -2.91 -10.96
CA ALA A 320 10.94 -3.62 -12.24
C ALA A 320 11.29 -2.70 -13.42
N ARG A 321 10.72 -1.48 -13.46
CA ARG A 321 11.07 -0.48 -14.47
C ARG A 321 12.53 -0.04 -14.35
N MET A 322 13.05 0.14 -13.14
CA MET A 322 14.44 0.53 -12.88
C MET A 322 15.41 -0.54 -13.41
N ILE A 323 15.17 -1.82 -13.11
CA ILE A 323 15.94 -2.97 -13.62
C ILE A 323 15.90 -3.02 -15.16
N LYS A 324 14.69 -2.92 -15.75
CA LYS A 324 14.50 -2.91 -17.21
C LYS A 324 15.25 -1.75 -17.88
N ARG A 325 15.19 -0.54 -17.31
CA ARG A 325 15.87 0.66 -17.84
C ARG A 325 17.39 0.56 -17.75
N ALA A 326 17.91 -0.16 -16.76
CA ALA A 326 19.34 -0.43 -16.61
C ALA A 326 19.87 -1.54 -17.55
N GLY A 327 18.99 -2.18 -18.35
CA GLY A 327 19.40 -3.26 -19.26
C GLY A 327 19.86 -4.53 -18.53
N ILE A 328 19.41 -4.74 -17.29
CA ILE A 328 19.77 -5.91 -16.49
C ILE A 328 18.88 -7.08 -16.91
N ASP A 329 19.48 -8.18 -17.40
CA ASP A 329 18.80 -9.46 -17.53
C ASP A 329 18.55 -10.05 -16.14
N PHE A 330 17.37 -9.77 -15.60
CA PHE A 330 16.97 -10.20 -14.26
C PHE A 330 16.92 -11.72 -14.13
N THR A 331 16.49 -12.42 -15.18
CA THR A 331 16.25 -13.87 -15.13
C THR A 331 17.55 -14.66 -15.06
N SER A 332 18.63 -14.12 -15.62
CA SER A 332 19.96 -14.72 -15.61
C SER A 332 20.81 -14.35 -14.39
N LEU A 333 20.32 -13.47 -13.50
CA LEU A 333 21.11 -13.07 -12.33
C LEU A 333 21.33 -14.26 -11.39
N PRO A 334 22.54 -14.40 -10.81
CA PRO A 334 22.72 -15.29 -9.68
C PRO A 334 21.89 -14.80 -8.49
N ASP A 335 21.61 -15.70 -7.58
CA ASP A 335 21.05 -15.32 -6.29
C ASP A 335 22.16 -14.67 -5.43
N ASP A 336 21.80 -13.66 -4.65
CA ASP A 336 22.67 -12.94 -3.74
C ASP A 336 21.99 -12.81 -2.36
N GLU A 337 22.76 -12.48 -1.33
CA GLU A 337 22.29 -12.38 0.05
C GLU A 337 22.20 -10.93 0.51
N TYR A 338 21.23 -10.66 1.40
CA TYR A 338 21.11 -9.39 2.08
C TYR A 338 22.36 -9.11 2.92
N ASP A 339 22.67 -7.83 3.14
CA ASP A 339 23.80 -7.45 3.96
C ASP A 339 23.53 -7.75 5.44
N GLN A 340 24.60 -8.06 6.17
CA GLN A 340 24.53 -8.43 7.60
C GLN A 340 24.09 -7.25 8.47
N LEU A 341 23.69 -7.52 9.72
CA LEU A 341 23.11 -6.59 10.73
C LEU A 341 21.57 -6.56 10.74
N MET A 342 20.93 -6.25 9.60
CA MET A 342 19.46 -6.13 9.48
C MET A 342 18.91 -6.87 8.24
N GLY A 343 19.66 -7.85 7.73
CA GLY A 343 19.31 -8.61 6.52
C GLY A 343 18.53 -9.90 6.76
N THR A 344 18.32 -10.34 8.00
CA THR A 344 17.71 -11.65 8.29
C THR A 344 16.40 -11.53 9.06
N GLY A 345 15.31 -11.96 8.45
CA GLY A 345 14.01 -12.15 9.12
C GLY A 345 13.63 -13.62 9.30
N THR A 346 12.65 -13.89 10.16
CA THR A 346 12.09 -15.23 10.37
C THR A 346 10.94 -15.56 9.40
N GLY A 347 10.47 -16.80 9.44
CA GLY A 347 9.24 -17.22 8.77
C GLY A 347 8.01 -16.40 9.19
N ALA A 348 7.93 -15.96 10.45
CA ALA A 348 6.87 -15.06 10.91
C ALA A 348 6.94 -13.71 10.18
N GLY A 349 8.12 -13.12 10.01
CA GLY A 349 8.32 -11.91 9.21
C GLY A 349 7.95 -12.10 7.74
N ALA A 350 8.20 -13.28 7.15
CA ALA A 350 7.88 -13.54 5.75
C ALA A 350 6.37 -13.54 5.45
N ILE A 351 5.53 -14.03 6.38
CA ILE A 351 4.08 -14.14 6.15
C ILE A 351 3.31 -12.81 6.31
N PHE A 352 3.96 -11.74 6.79
CA PHE A 352 3.38 -10.37 6.85
C PHE A 352 2.79 -9.90 5.51
N GLY A 353 3.30 -10.42 4.39
CA GLY A 353 2.78 -10.11 3.07
C GLY A 353 1.35 -10.62 2.79
N THR A 354 0.84 -11.54 3.61
CA THR A 354 -0.48 -12.17 3.48
C THR A 354 -1.49 -11.61 4.48
N THR A 355 -2.78 -11.68 4.15
CA THR A 355 -3.84 -11.42 5.15
C THR A 355 -3.88 -12.54 6.19
N GLY A 356 -3.77 -12.17 7.46
CA GLY A 356 -3.67 -13.08 8.61
C GLY A 356 -2.24 -13.43 9.01
N GLY A 357 -1.24 -13.02 8.23
CA GLY A 357 0.15 -13.32 8.54
C GLY A 357 0.68 -12.52 9.73
N VAL A 358 0.24 -11.27 9.91
CA VAL A 358 0.62 -10.46 11.08
C VAL A 358 -0.03 -11.03 12.34
N MET A 359 -1.31 -11.39 12.27
CA MET A 359 -2.05 -12.06 13.34
C MET A 359 -1.37 -13.36 13.75
N GLU A 360 -1.01 -14.21 12.78
CA GLU A 360 -0.36 -15.48 13.05
C GLU A 360 1.01 -15.28 13.70
N ALA A 361 1.82 -14.36 13.18
CA ALA A 361 3.11 -14.00 13.76
C ALA A 361 2.98 -13.43 15.19
N ALA A 362 2.00 -12.56 15.42
CA ALA A 362 1.70 -12.00 16.72
C ALA A 362 1.22 -13.06 17.71
N ALA A 363 0.35 -13.99 17.27
CA ALA A 363 -0.13 -15.09 18.12
C ALA A 363 1.02 -16.00 18.58
N ARG A 364 1.98 -16.32 17.68
CA ARG A 364 3.19 -17.09 18.02
C ARG A 364 4.00 -16.40 19.12
N SER A 365 4.29 -15.10 18.98
CA SER A 365 5.11 -14.37 19.94
C SER A 365 4.36 -13.98 21.21
N ALA A 366 3.08 -13.63 21.15
CA ALA A 366 2.27 -13.35 22.33
C ALA A 366 2.17 -14.57 23.26
N TYR A 367 2.04 -15.78 22.69
CA TYR A 367 2.11 -17.02 23.48
C TYR A 367 3.42 -17.12 24.26
N TYR A 368 4.55 -16.87 23.59
CA TYR A 368 5.87 -16.88 24.24
C TYR A 368 6.02 -15.79 25.30
N LEU A 369 5.62 -14.55 24.99
CA LEU A 369 5.72 -13.40 25.90
C LEU A 369 4.87 -13.58 27.17
N ILE A 370 3.74 -14.28 27.08
CA ILE A 370 2.87 -14.57 28.23
C ILE A 370 3.37 -15.76 29.05
N THR A 371 3.80 -16.83 28.39
CA THR A 371 4.04 -18.14 29.05
C THR A 371 5.51 -18.43 29.32
N GLY A 372 6.44 -17.76 28.64
CA GLY A 372 7.86 -18.12 28.59
C GLY A 372 8.14 -19.42 27.82
N GLN A 373 7.12 -20.02 27.17
CA GLN A 373 7.23 -21.29 26.45
C GLN A 373 7.10 -21.07 24.95
N GLN A 374 7.74 -21.94 24.16
CA GLN A 374 7.59 -21.94 22.72
C GLN A 374 6.13 -22.22 22.31
N PRO A 375 5.60 -21.51 21.29
CA PRO A 375 4.22 -21.71 20.85
C PRO A 375 4.02 -23.13 20.29
N PRO A 376 2.87 -23.78 20.57
CA PRO A 376 2.58 -25.10 20.03
C PRO A 376 2.48 -25.05 18.51
N ALA A 377 2.71 -26.20 17.86
CA ALA A 377 2.69 -26.32 16.40
C ALA A 377 1.38 -25.82 15.75
N SER A 378 0.25 -25.86 16.47
CA SER A 378 -1.03 -25.32 16.00
C SER A 378 -1.03 -23.80 15.77
N LEU A 379 -0.12 -23.04 16.41
CA LEU A 379 0.05 -21.60 16.16
C LEU A 379 1.04 -21.30 15.03
N TRP A 380 1.82 -22.30 14.60
CA TRP A 380 2.73 -22.18 13.46
C TRP A 380 1.98 -22.28 12.12
N GLU A 381 0.75 -22.81 12.15
CA GLU A 381 -0.16 -22.83 11.02
C GLU A 381 -1.57 -22.53 11.53
N LEU A 382 -1.80 -21.28 11.95
CA LEU A 382 -3.10 -20.82 12.45
C LEU A 382 -4.11 -20.72 11.31
N THR A 383 -4.57 -21.87 10.84
CA THR A 383 -5.38 -22.04 9.63
C THR A 383 -6.65 -21.18 9.62
N PRO A 384 -7.39 -20.99 10.73
CA PRO A 384 -8.60 -20.15 10.75
C PRO A 384 -8.37 -18.68 10.36
N VAL A 385 -7.14 -18.16 10.46
CA VAL A 385 -6.83 -16.77 10.07
C VAL A 385 -6.29 -16.63 8.65
N ARG A 386 -6.01 -17.76 7.96
CA ARG A 386 -5.51 -17.80 6.59
C ARG A 386 -6.65 -17.77 5.56
N GLY A 387 -6.32 -17.52 4.30
CA GLY A 387 -7.29 -17.53 3.18
C GLY A 387 -7.89 -16.18 2.83
N MET A 388 -8.83 -16.17 1.88
CA MET A 388 -9.36 -14.98 1.19
C MET A 388 -10.72 -14.49 1.71
N GLU A 389 -11.26 -15.12 2.75
CA GLU A 389 -12.48 -14.61 3.41
C GLU A 389 -12.25 -13.21 3.97
N GLY A 390 -13.27 -12.36 3.85
CA GLY A 390 -13.17 -10.93 4.14
C GLY A 390 -12.99 -10.60 5.62
N VAL A 391 -13.59 -11.39 6.51
CA VAL A 391 -13.40 -11.37 7.95
C VAL A 391 -13.19 -12.81 8.39
N LYS A 392 -12.12 -13.05 9.12
CA LYS A 392 -11.73 -14.37 9.64
C LYS A 392 -11.55 -14.27 11.13
N GLU A 393 -11.95 -15.30 11.86
CA GLU A 393 -11.93 -15.29 13.32
C GLU A 393 -11.24 -16.53 13.86
N ALA A 394 -10.55 -16.37 14.98
CA ALA A 394 -9.94 -17.48 15.70
C ALA A 394 -10.02 -17.25 17.22
N ALA A 395 -9.89 -18.34 17.96
CA ALA A 395 -9.66 -18.31 19.39
C ALA A 395 -8.30 -18.96 19.66
N VAL A 396 -7.42 -18.22 20.34
CA VAL A 396 -6.09 -18.68 20.74
C VAL A 396 -6.10 -18.92 22.24
N ASN A 397 -5.94 -20.17 22.66
CA ASN A 397 -5.86 -20.52 24.08
C ASN A 397 -4.43 -20.33 24.56
N ILE A 398 -4.24 -19.42 25.52
CA ILE A 398 -2.93 -19.13 26.11
C ILE A 398 -2.95 -19.57 27.58
N PRO A 399 -2.09 -20.53 27.99
CA PRO A 399 -1.98 -20.95 29.39
C PRO A 399 -1.79 -19.76 30.34
N GLY A 400 -2.55 -19.74 31.44
CA GLY A 400 -2.50 -18.66 32.44
C GLY A 400 -3.24 -17.37 32.04
N PHE A 401 -3.70 -17.25 30.79
CA PHE A 401 -4.45 -16.07 30.32
C PHE A 401 -5.88 -16.41 29.88
N GLY A 402 -6.09 -17.55 29.21
CA GLY A 402 -7.39 -18.01 28.73
C GLY A 402 -7.55 -17.91 27.21
N SER A 403 -8.79 -17.91 26.74
CA SER A 403 -9.13 -17.87 25.31
C SER A 403 -9.10 -16.42 24.78
N VAL A 404 -8.11 -16.10 23.95
CA VAL A 404 -8.01 -14.81 23.25
C VAL A 404 -8.73 -14.90 21.91
N LYS A 405 -9.83 -14.18 21.77
CA LYS A 405 -10.54 -14.07 20.48
C LYS A 405 -9.86 -13.02 19.62
N VAL A 406 -9.59 -13.38 18.38
CA VAL A 406 -8.90 -12.52 17.41
C VAL A 406 -9.65 -12.48 16.08
N ALA A 407 -9.49 -11.38 15.35
CA ALA A 407 -10.05 -11.23 14.01
C ALA A 407 -9.01 -10.75 12.99
N VAL A 408 -9.17 -11.18 11.75
CA VAL A 408 -8.38 -10.73 10.61
C VAL A 408 -9.31 -10.20 9.55
N ILE A 409 -9.08 -8.96 9.15
CA ILE A 409 -9.90 -8.24 8.20
C ILE A 409 -9.12 -8.01 6.91
N SER A 410 -9.68 -8.48 5.80
CA SER A 410 -9.15 -8.26 4.45
C SER A 410 -10.07 -7.32 3.66
N GLY A 411 -9.62 -6.11 3.39
CA GLY A 411 -10.39 -5.09 2.68
C GLY A 411 -11.14 -4.11 3.59
N LEU A 412 -11.10 -2.82 3.24
CA LEU A 412 -11.68 -1.76 4.08
C LEU A 412 -13.21 -1.76 4.16
N ALA A 413 -13.91 -2.31 3.16
CA ALA A 413 -15.36 -2.52 3.29
C ALA A 413 -15.71 -3.51 4.41
N ASN A 414 -14.87 -4.52 4.64
CA ASN A 414 -15.02 -5.43 5.78
C ASN A 414 -14.59 -4.74 7.09
N ALA A 415 -13.56 -3.90 7.05
CA ALA A 415 -13.15 -3.10 8.21
C ALA A 415 -14.29 -2.18 8.69
N ARG A 416 -14.98 -1.49 7.77
CA ARG A 416 -16.15 -0.66 8.09
C ARG A 416 -17.20 -1.43 8.92
N LYS A 417 -17.57 -2.63 8.47
CA LYS A 417 -18.55 -3.48 9.15
C LYS A 417 -18.11 -3.83 10.57
N VAL A 418 -16.85 -4.24 10.75
CA VAL A 418 -16.33 -4.62 12.07
C VAL A 418 -16.17 -3.41 12.98
N MET A 419 -15.68 -2.28 12.47
CA MET A 419 -15.54 -1.06 13.28
C MET A 419 -16.90 -0.50 13.75
N ASP A 420 -17.93 -0.60 12.92
CA ASP A 420 -19.30 -0.24 13.33
C ASP A 420 -19.84 -1.18 14.41
N GLN A 421 -19.53 -2.48 14.36
CA GLN A 421 -19.87 -3.42 15.45
C GLN A 421 -19.14 -3.08 16.75
N ILE A 422 -17.85 -2.71 16.67
CA ILE A 422 -17.06 -2.30 17.83
C ILE A 422 -17.63 -1.02 18.46
N ARG A 423 -17.95 0.00 17.65
CA ARG A 423 -18.61 1.22 18.12
C ARG A 423 -19.97 0.96 18.77
N ALA A 424 -20.68 -0.09 18.33
CA ALA A 424 -21.95 -0.50 18.92
C ALA A 424 -21.78 -1.29 20.25
N GLY A 425 -20.55 -1.50 20.72
CA GLY A 425 -20.25 -2.26 21.94
C GLY A 425 -20.25 -3.78 21.74
N ASN A 426 -20.33 -4.26 20.50
CA ASN A 426 -20.43 -5.68 20.16
C ASN A 426 -19.07 -6.26 19.69
N ALA A 427 -18.01 -6.05 20.47
CA ALA A 427 -16.66 -6.49 20.14
C ALA A 427 -16.26 -7.74 20.95
N PRO A 428 -16.32 -8.97 20.39
CA PRO A 428 -15.85 -10.15 21.08
C PRO A 428 -14.32 -10.33 21.03
N TRP A 429 -13.61 -9.54 20.21
CA TRP A 429 -12.17 -9.70 19.96
C TRP A 429 -11.31 -8.82 20.86
N VAL A 430 -10.09 -9.28 21.10
CA VAL A 430 -9.07 -8.56 21.88
C VAL A 430 -7.97 -8.01 20.97
N PHE A 431 -7.73 -8.64 19.82
CA PHE A 431 -6.74 -8.21 18.83
C PHE A 431 -7.29 -8.38 17.41
N ILE A 432 -7.11 -7.37 16.56
CA ILE A 432 -7.62 -7.37 15.19
C ILE A 432 -6.53 -6.92 14.21
N GLU A 433 -6.21 -7.79 13.26
CA GLU A 433 -5.40 -7.41 12.09
C GLU A 433 -6.30 -6.80 11.02
N VAL A 434 -5.87 -5.68 10.44
CA VAL A 434 -6.60 -5.05 9.33
C VAL A 434 -5.66 -4.73 8.16
N MET A 435 -5.97 -5.31 7.01
CA MET A 435 -5.29 -5.02 5.75
C MET A 435 -6.25 -4.32 4.80
N ALA A 436 -5.87 -3.14 4.31
CA ALA A 436 -6.73 -2.39 3.37
C ALA A 436 -6.94 -3.11 2.04
N CYS A 437 -5.94 -3.85 1.57
CA CYS A 437 -5.97 -4.55 0.28
C CYS A 437 -6.53 -5.98 0.45
N PRO A 438 -7.50 -6.42 -0.37
CA PRO A 438 -7.95 -7.81 -0.37
C PRO A 438 -6.79 -8.77 -0.62
N GLY A 439 -6.67 -9.79 0.22
CA GLY A 439 -5.57 -10.76 0.21
C GLY A 439 -4.28 -10.28 0.88
N GLY A 440 -4.20 -9.04 1.37
CA GLY A 440 -3.02 -8.46 2.02
C GLY A 440 -2.05 -7.76 1.07
N CYS A 441 -0.85 -7.45 1.57
CA CYS A 441 0.18 -6.67 0.87
C CYS A 441 0.65 -7.30 -0.44
N GLN A 442 0.58 -8.62 -0.57
CA GLN A 442 0.89 -9.37 -1.79
C GLN A 442 0.09 -8.95 -3.02
N TYR A 443 -1.04 -8.25 -2.85
CA TYR A 443 -1.84 -7.66 -3.93
C TYR A 443 -2.08 -6.16 -3.73
N GLY A 444 -1.12 -5.47 -3.10
CA GLY A 444 -1.15 -4.02 -2.92
C GLY A 444 -1.06 -3.25 -4.24
N GLY A 445 -1.42 -1.95 -4.21
CA GLY A 445 -1.44 -1.10 -5.40
C GLY A 445 -0.10 -0.97 -6.16
N GLY A 446 1.01 -1.29 -5.51
CA GLY A 446 2.36 -1.26 -6.08
C GLY A 446 2.81 -2.56 -6.76
N GLN A 447 2.03 -3.65 -6.64
CA GLN A 447 2.37 -4.94 -7.21
C GLN A 447 2.10 -5.00 -8.72
N PRO A 448 2.78 -5.92 -9.45
CA PRO A 448 2.48 -6.24 -10.84
C PRO A 448 1.02 -6.64 -11.04
N ARG A 449 0.45 -6.23 -12.17
CA ARG A 449 -0.92 -6.54 -12.58
C ARG A 449 -0.95 -7.87 -13.33
N ALA A 450 -0.83 -8.98 -12.59
CA ALA A 450 -0.87 -10.32 -13.18
C ALA A 450 -2.25 -10.72 -13.75
N SER A 451 -3.32 -10.03 -13.34
CA SER A 451 -4.66 -10.23 -13.90
C SER A 451 -5.45 -8.92 -13.90
N SER A 452 -6.27 -8.70 -14.93
CA SER A 452 -7.21 -7.59 -15.03
C SER A 452 -8.54 -8.14 -15.57
N PRO A 453 -9.60 -8.25 -14.74
CA PRO A 453 -9.68 -7.81 -13.35
C PRO A 453 -8.79 -8.65 -12.40
N PRO A 454 -8.43 -8.11 -11.21
CA PRO A 454 -7.78 -8.87 -10.15
C PRO A 454 -8.51 -10.16 -9.78
N SER A 455 -7.75 -11.24 -9.58
CA SER A 455 -8.30 -12.56 -9.24
C SER A 455 -7.73 -13.13 -7.94
N ASP A 456 -8.54 -13.94 -7.26
CA ASP A 456 -8.11 -14.68 -6.07
C ASP A 456 -7.08 -15.76 -6.39
N GLU A 457 -7.05 -16.26 -7.62
CA GLU A 457 -6.01 -17.20 -8.05
C GLU A 457 -4.60 -16.59 -7.90
N VAL A 458 -4.40 -15.34 -8.36
CA VAL A 458 -3.12 -14.66 -8.19
C VAL A 458 -2.80 -14.43 -6.72
N ARG A 459 -3.80 -14.02 -5.93
CA ARG A 459 -3.63 -13.82 -4.47
C ARG A 459 -3.24 -15.12 -3.77
N ASN A 460 -3.89 -16.24 -4.10
CA ASN A 460 -3.61 -17.54 -3.51
C ASN A 460 -2.22 -18.06 -3.87
N ARG A 461 -1.79 -17.92 -5.14
CA ARG A 461 -0.45 -18.34 -5.59
C ARG A 461 0.67 -17.54 -4.90
N ARG A 462 0.50 -16.22 -4.80
CA ARG A 462 1.42 -15.35 -4.06
C ARG A 462 1.45 -15.70 -2.56
N ALA A 463 0.29 -15.99 -1.95
CA ALA A 463 0.20 -16.30 -0.52
C ALA A 463 0.86 -17.63 -0.19
N ALA A 464 0.57 -18.66 -0.99
CA ALA A 464 1.18 -19.97 -0.85
C ALA A 464 2.71 -19.90 -0.89
N SER A 465 3.26 -18.98 -1.67
CA SER A 465 4.71 -18.79 -1.77
C SER A 465 5.30 -18.18 -0.50
N LEU A 466 4.63 -17.21 0.12
CA LEU A 466 5.04 -16.66 1.42
C LEU A 466 4.90 -17.69 2.56
N TYR A 467 3.81 -18.46 2.59
CA TYR A 467 3.67 -19.55 3.55
C TYR A 467 4.73 -20.64 3.36
N LYS A 468 5.10 -20.97 2.11
CA LYS A 468 6.18 -21.91 1.82
C LYS A 468 7.54 -21.40 2.32
N ILE A 469 7.80 -20.09 2.28
CA ILE A 469 9.00 -19.50 2.88
C ILE A 469 8.99 -19.74 4.39
N ASP A 470 7.88 -19.47 5.07
CA ASP A 470 7.74 -19.73 6.52
C ASP A 470 7.92 -21.21 6.87
N THR A 471 7.22 -22.13 6.20
CA THR A 471 7.33 -23.57 6.47
C THR A 471 8.75 -24.10 6.31
N ASN A 472 9.54 -23.54 5.38
CA ASN A 472 10.93 -23.96 5.13
C ASN A 472 11.97 -23.16 5.93
N ALA A 473 11.55 -22.14 6.69
CA ALA A 473 12.48 -21.31 7.45
C ALA A 473 13.02 -22.07 8.67
N LYS A 474 14.32 -21.88 8.95
CA LYS A 474 14.97 -22.45 10.15
C LYS A 474 14.43 -21.81 11.43
N LEU A 475 14.11 -20.52 11.38
CA LEU A 475 13.51 -19.75 12.45
C LEU A 475 12.13 -19.29 12.00
N ARG A 476 11.09 -19.61 12.76
CA ARG A 476 9.70 -19.33 12.40
C ARG A 476 8.98 -18.40 13.37
N ASN A 477 9.60 -18.05 14.49
CA ASN A 477 9.05 -17.07 15.42
C ASN A 477 9.96 -15.84 15.50
N SER A 478 9.36 -14.66 15.54
CA SER A 478 10.09 -13.39 15.59
C SER A 478 11.01 -13.28 16.81
N HIS A 479 10.57 -13.77 17.97
CA HIS A 479 11.37 -13.82 19.21
C HIS A 479 12.54 -14.80 19.16
N ASP A 480 12.64 -15.67 18.16
CA ASP A 480 13.78 -16.58 17.98
C ASP A 480 14.91 -15.94 17.15
N ASN A 481 14.66 -14.81 16.48
CA ASN A 481 15.65 -14.14 15.63
C ASN A 481 16.85 -13.61 16.46
N PRO A 482 18.07 -14.14 16.26
CA PRO A 482 19.25 -13.69 17.01
C PRO A 482 19.59 -12.22 16.77
N GLN A 483 19.37 -11.69 15.55
CA GLN A 483 19.64 -10.28 15.25
C GLN A 483 18.66 -9.35 16.00
N ILE A 484 17.42 -9.81 16.20
CA ILE A 484 16.43 -9.07 17.01
C ILE A 484 16.85 -9.04 18.48
N LYS A 485 17.28 -10.17 19.03
CA LYS A 485 17.85 -10.22 20.39
C LYS A 485 19.06 -9.29 20.52
N GLN A 486 19.91 -9.26 19.50
CA GLN A 486 21.10 -8.41 19.48
C GLN A 486 20.76 -6.92 19.45
N VAL A 487 19.81 -6.46 18.63
CA VAL A 487 19.44 -5.03 18.59
C VAL A 487 18.79 -4.58 19.89
N TYR A 488 18.02 -5.43 20.57
CA TYR A 488 17.56 -5.14 21.93
C TYR A 488 18.72 -5.08 22.92
N ALA A 489 19.61 -6.07 22.94
CA ALA A 489 20.73 -6.09 23.87
C ALA A 489 21.69 -4.89 23.69
N ASP A 490 21.95 -4.51 22.45
CA ASP A 490 22.96 -3.50 22.12
C ASP A 490 22.43 -2.07 22.13
N PHE A 491 21.14 -1.88 21.86
CA PHE A 491 20.62 -0.56 21.46
C PHE A 491 19.24 -0.25 22.07
N LEU A 492 18.23 -1.09 21.84
CA LEU A 492 16.84 -0.81 22.24
C LEU A 492 16.50 -1.23 23.68
N THR A 493 17.41 -1.92 24.38
CA THR A 493 17.26 -2.51 25.71
C THR A 493 16.23 -3.64 25.81
N ALA A 494 14.94 -3.35 25.62
CA ALA A 494 13.84 -4.33 25.68
C ALA A 494 12.64 -3.83 24.88
N PRO A 495 11.71 -4.72 24.46
CA PRO A 495 10.45 -4.30 23.86
C PRO A 495 9.69 -3.35 24.79
N MET A 496 9.20 -2.24 24.24
CA MET A 496 8.55 -1.15 24.97
C MET A 496 9.38 -0.60 26.13
N SER A 497 10.70 -0.55 25.98
CA SER A 497 11.56 0.33 26.78
C SER A 497 11.36 1.79 26.36
N GLU A 498 11.82 2.75 27.16
CA GLU A 498 11.81 4.17 26.78
C GLU A 498 12.47 4.41 25.42
N LYS A 499 13.64 3.79 25.19
CA LYS A 499 14.37 3.89 23.92
C LYS A 499 13.60 3.28 22.75
N ALA A 500 12.98 2.12 22.96
CA ALA A 500 12.18 1.46 21.94
C ALA A 500 10.92 2.28 21.61
N GLU A 501 10.26 2.86 22.62
CA GLU A 501 9.08 3.71 22.43
C GLU A 501 9.42 4.98 21.64
N GLU A 502 10.52 5.67 21.95
CA GLU A 502 10.93 6.89 21.23
C GLU A 502 11.26 6.63 19.75
N LEU A 503 11.89 5.49 19.45
CA LEU A 503 12.36 5.17 18.10
C LEU A 503 11.34 4.41 17.26
N LEU A 504 10.65 3.45 17.86
CA LEU A 504 9.87 2.43 17.16
C LEU A 504 8.36 2.62 17.34
N HIS A 505 7.91 3.57 18.16
CA HIS A 505 6.49 3.87 18.31
C HIS A 505 6.13 5.23 17.71
N THR A 506 4.84 5.43 17.49
CA THR A 506 4.28 6.63 16.88
C THR A 506 2.87 6.90 17.40
N HIS A 507 2.29 8.01 16.95
CA HIS A 507 0.92 8.40 17.23
C HIS A 507 0.21 8.76 15.92
N TYR A 508 -1.12 8.77 15.96
CA TYR A 508 -1.95 9.07 14.79
C TYR A 508 -2.83 10.29 15.06
N ILE A 509 -3.29 10.92 13.97
CA ILE A 509 -4.06 12.16 14.05
C ILE A 509 -5.46 11.97 13.47
N SER A 510 -6.45 12.65 14.03
CA SER A 510 -7.77 12.70 13.40
C SER A 510 -7.73 13.50 12.10
N ARG A 511 -8.38 12.98 11.06
CA ARG A 511 -8.65 13.67 9.79
C ARG A 511 -10.15 13.87 9.56
N ALA A 512 -10.97 13.64 10.57
CA ALA A 512 -12.43 13.72 10.45
C ALA A 512 -12.92 15.13 10.08
N GLU A 513 -12.14 16.18 10.38
CA GLU A 513 -12.46 17.55 9.98
C GLU A 513 -12.40 17.76 8.46
N ALA A 514 -11.69 16.91 7.72
CA ALA A 514 -11.58 16.99 6.27
C ALA A 514 -12.86 16.61 5.51
N LEU A 515 -13.81 15.94 6.18
CA LEU A 515 -15.05 15.47 5.56
C LEU A 515 -16.25 15.56 6.51
N VAL A 516 -17.43 15.21 6.00
CA VAL A 516 -18.55 14.74 6.81
C VAL A 516 -18.74 13.27 6.43
N ALA A 517 -18.39 12.36 7.34
CA ALA A 517 -18.62 10.94 7.11
C ALA A 517 -20.12 10.68 7.07
N LYS A 518 -20.59 9.94 6.06
CA LYS A 518 -21.98 9.48 6.08
C LYS A 518 -22.15 8.55 7.27
N LYS A 519 -23.23 8.73 8.02
CA LYS A 519 -23.62 7.73 9.03
C LYS A 519 -23.81 6.41 8.31
N SER A 520 -23.27 5.32 8.84
CA SER A 520 -23.68 4.01 8.33
C SER A 520 -25.19 3.94 8.49
N GLU A 521 -25.89 3.70 7.39
CA GLU A 521 -27.29 3.35 7.46
C GLU A 521 -27.33 2.12 8.36
N ARG A 522 -27.82 2.30 9.59
CA ARG A 522 -28.16 1.17 10.46
C ARG A 522 -29.08 0.34 9.60
N ASN A 523 -28.59 -0.80 9.10
CA ASN A 523 -29.39 -1.72 8.34
C ASN A 523 -30.61 -2.05 9.21
N LEU A 524 -31.73 -1.41 8.87
CA LEU A 524 -33.06 -1.77 9.31
C LEU A 524 -33.42 -3.04 8.53
N TYR A 525 -32.83 -4.16 8.91
CA TYR A 525 -33.26 -5.49 8.48
C TYR A 525 -33.17 -6.46 9.64
#